data_AF-A0A7H8HXF6-F1
#
_entry.id   AF-A0A7H8HXF6-F1
#
_cell.length_a   1.000
_cell.length_b   1.000
_cell.length_c   1.000
_cell.angle_alpha   90.00
_cell.angle_beta   90.00
_cell.angle_gamma   90.00
#
_symmetry.space_group_name_H-M   'P 1'
#
loop_
_entity.id
_entity.type
_entity.pdbx_description
1 polymer ?
#
loop_
_entity_poly.entity_id
_entity_poly.type
_entity_poly.pdbx_seq_one_letter_code
_entity_poly.pdbx_strand_id
1 'polypeptide(L)'
;MPAAALTSSVAAPDHIQTTSPTLNDAAASAAAAAPVEPPAPTTSEAPKFPPQVEQARASAQNYLSFTAFSRNGLIRQLFSSAGDGFPKDVATQAVDSLSVDWNAQAVKSAENYLSFTSFSCSGLKQQLSSSAGDGFTKAQAAYGAGQTAACK
;
A
#
# COMPACT_ATOMS: atom_id res chain seq x y z
N MET A 1 5.77 -9.58 -51.70
CA MET A 1 6.15 -8.41 -52.52
C MET A 1 5.02 -8.17 -53.52
N PRO A 2 4.31 -7.03 -53.42
CA PRO A 2 4.25 -6.14 -54.58
C PRO A 2 4.79 -4.74 -54.24
N ALA A 3 5.22 -4.07 -55.30
CA ALA A 3 6.04 -2.86 -55.30
C ALA A 3 5.23 -1.55 -55.39
N ALA A 4 5.96 -0.47 -55.11
CA ALA A 4 5.63 0.94 -55.01
C ALA A 4 4.68 1.57 -56.06
N ALA A 5 4.00 2.64 -55.63
CA ALA A 5 3.81 3.86 -56.44
C ALA A 5 3.71 5.09 -55.54
N LEU A 6 4.65 6.01 -55.69
CA LEU A 6 4.65 7.38 -55.17
C LEU A 6 3.89 8.27 -56.16
N THR A 7 2.93 9.07 -55.70
CA THR A 7 2.60 10.34 -56.35
C THR A 7 2.35 11.41 -55.29
N SER A 8 3.15 12.46 -55.41
CA SER A 8 3.13 13.68 -54.61
C SER A 8 2.30 14.72 -55.35
N SER A 9 1.45 15.49 -54.66
CA SER A 9 1.05 16.81 -55.15
C SER A 9 0.71 17.74 -53.99
N VAL A 10 1.46 18.84 -53.97
CA VAL A 10 1.54 19.89 -52.98
C VAL A 10 0.36 20.88 -53.08
N ALA A 11 -0.07 21.42 -51.94
CA ALA A 11 -0.51 22.81 -51.82
C ALA A 11 -0.57 23.20 -50.32
N ALA A 12 0.48 23.89 -49.86
CA ALA A 12 0.39 24.87 -48.78
C ALA A 12 0.13 26.26 -49.43
N PRO A 13 -0.29 27.32 -48.70
CA PRO A 13 0.67 27.99 -47.82
C PRO A 13 0.10 28.56 -46.50
N ASP A 14 1.07 28.83 -45.63
CA ASP A 14 1.16 29.92 -44.65
C ASP A 14 0.02 30.18 -43.65
N HIS A 15 0.32 29.99 -42.36
CA HIS A 15 0.77 31.11 -41.54
C HIS A 15 1.56 30.64 -40.31
N ILE A 16 2.75 31.21 -40.21
CA ILE A 16 3.72 31.20 -39.10
C ILE A 16 3.08 31.70 -37.79
N GLN A 17 3.37 31.04 -36.67
CA GLN A 17 3.95 31.72 -35.49
C GLN A 17 4.46 30.74 -34.42
N THR A 18 5.78 30.62 -34.44
CA THR A 18 6.68 30.42 -33.30
C THR A 18 6.31 31.35 -32.15
N THR A 19 6.18 30.84 -30.93
CA THR A 19 6.77 31.44 -29.71
C THR A 19 6.76 30.42 -28.58
N SER A 20 7.94 29.99 -28.18
CA SER A 20 8.20 29.41 -26.86
C SER A 20 7.93 30.46 -25.78
N PRO A 21 7.55 30.05 -24.55
CA PRO A 21 7.88 30.84 -23.38
C PRO A 21 8.80 30.03 -22.46
N THR A 22 10.03 30.52 -22.30
CA THR A 22 10.89 30.19 -21.17
C THR A 22 11.34 31.49 -20.50
N LEU A 23 11.44 31.41 -19.16
CA LEU A 23 12.14 32.26 -18.17
C LEU A 23 11.31 33.38 -17.53
N ASN A 24 10.94 33.20 -16.24
CA ASN A 24 11.65 33.65 -15.01
C ASN A 24 11.46 35.17 -14.80
N ASP A 25 11.23 35.74 -13.62
CA ASP A 25 11.59 35.39 -12.24
C ASP A 25 10.75 36.27 -11.27
N ALA A 26 10.78 35.92 -9.98
CA ALA A 26 10.56 36.74 -8.79
C ALA A 26 9.30 37.63 -8.65
N ALA A 27 8.48 37.34 -7.63
CA ALA A 27 8.62 37.99 -6.31
C ALA A 27 7.32 37.91 -5.48
N ALA A 28 7.45 37.29 -4.29
CA ALA A 28 6.86 37.68 -3.02
C ALA A 28 5.38 38.10 -2.94
N SER A 29 4.57 37.25 -2.28
CA SER A 29 3.58 37.76 -1.34
C SER A 29 3.64 36.94 -0.05
N ALA A 30 4.29 37.55 0.94
CA ALA A 30 4.32 37.11 2.31
C ALA A 30 2.93 37.31 2.94
N ALA A 31 2.32 36.22 3.39
CA ALA A 31 1.24 36.27 4.37
C ALA A 31 1.83 35.92 5.74
N ALA A 32 1.80 36.93 6.61
CA ALA A 32 2.33 37.00 7.96
C ALA A 32 2.22 35.72 8.79
N ALA A 33 3.37 35.31 9.33
CA ALA A 33 3.47 34.47 10.51
C ALA A 33 2.87 35.21 11.71
N ALA A 34 1.76 34.69 12.24
CA ALA A 34 1.40 34.93 13.63
C ALA A 34 2.43 34.23 14.53
N PRO A 35 2.89 34.85 15.63
CA PRO A 35 3.70 34.15 16.63
C PRO A 35 2.84 33.05 17.25
N VAL A 36 3.00 31.82 16.76
CA VAL A 36 2.60 30.63 17.52
C VAL A 36 3.61 30.51 18.64
N GLU A 37 3.13 30.87 19.83
CA GLU A 37 3.71 30.53 21.12
C GLU A 37 4.30 29.11 21.08
N PRO A 38 5.53 28.89 21.56
CA PRO A 38 6.13 27.56 21.57
C PRO A 38 5.16 26.60 22.27
N PRO A 39 4.73 25.50 21.62
CA PRO A 39 4.01 24.48 22.35
C PRO A 39 4.91 24.04 23.50
N ALA A 40 4.40 24.16 24.72
CA ALA A 40 5.03 23.63 25.91
C ALA A 40 5.51 22.19 25.61
N PRO A 41 6.68 21.77 26.11
CA PRO A 41 7.18 20.43 25.84
C PRO A 41 6.14 19.42 26.35
N THR A 42 5.35 18.88 25.44
CA THR A 42 4.70 17.61 25.67
C THR A 42 5.84 16.64 25.94
N THR A 43 5.79 15.96 27.07
CA THR A 43 6.72 14.91 27.44
C THR A 43 6.83 13.93 26.27
N SER A 44 7.83 14.14 25.43
CA SER A 44 8.20 13.26 24.33
C SER A 44 8.83 12.07 25.01
N GLU A 45 8.01 11.04 25.23
CA GLU A 45 8.53 9.72 25.59
C GLU A 45 9.57 9.37 24.53
N ALA A 46 10.81 9.10 24.98
CA ALA A 46 11.89 8.76 24.08
C ALA A 46 11.44 7.65 23.12
N PRO A 47 11.76 7.74 21.81
CA PRO A 47 11.26 6.79 20.83
C PRO A 47 11.62 5.38 21.27
N LYS A 48 10.59 4.55 21.43
CA LYS A 48 10.71 3.17 21.94
C LYS A 48 11.43 2.26 20.93
N PHE A 49 11.55 2.69 19.68
CA PHE A 49 12.16 1.94 18.59
C PHE A 49 13.07 2.83 17.72
N PRO A 50 13.99 2.23 16.94
CA PRO A 50 14.72 2.94 15.90
C PRO A 50 13.77 3.62 14.90
N PRO A 51 14.13 4.78 14.30
CA PRO A 51 13.24 5.52 13.40
C PRO A 51 12.64 4.71 12.24
N GLN A 52 13.43 3.81 11.63
CA GLN A 52 12.96 2.95 10.54
C GLN A 52 11.87 1.97 10.98
N VAL A 53 11.93 1.48 12.22
CA VAL A 53 10.92 0.58 12.78
C VAL A 53 9.64 1.36 13.02
N GLU A 54 9.71 2.59 13.52
CA GLU A 54 8.53 3.44 13.70
C GLU A 54 7.85 3.76 12.36
N GLN A 55 8.64 4.04 11.31
CA GLN A 55 8.12 4.23 9.96
C GLN A 55 7.43 2.96 9.43
N ALA A 56 8.07 1.80 9.56
CA ALA A 56 7.48 0.52 9.15
C ALA A 56 6.22 0.18 9.96
N ARG A 57 6.14 0.56 11.25
CA ARG A 57 4.93 0.41 12.08
C ARG A 57 3.79 1.27 11.55
N ALA A 58 4.07 2.52 11.19
CA ALA A 58 3.07 3.42 10.62
C ALA A 58 2.57 2.88 9.26
N SER A 59 3.46 2.42 8.37
CA SER A 59 3.06 1.75 7.12
C SER A 59 2.18 0.52 7.39
N ALA A 60 2.58 -0.32 8.34
CA ALA A 60 1.85 -1.53 8.69
C ALA A 60 0.42 -1.23 9.19
N GLN A 61 0.26 -0.22 10.05
CA GLN A 61 -1.05 0.25 10.51
C GLN A 61 -1.90 0.79 9.35
N ASN A 62 -1.27 1.54 8.45
CA ASN A 62 -1.94 2.08 7.27
C ASN A 62 -2.49 0.94 6.39
N TYR A 63 -1.69 -0.09 6.09
CA TYR A 63 -2.15 -1.26 5.34
C TYR A 63 -3.34 -1.97 6.00
N LEU A 64 -3.26 -2.21 7.31
CA LEU A 64 -4.33 -2.86 8.08
C LEU A 64 -5.63 -2.04 8.11
N SER A 65 -5.55 -0.71 7.94
CA SER A 65 -6.73 0.15 7.84
C SER A 65 -7.50 -0.04 6.54
N PHE A 66 -6.80 -0.33 5.43
CA PHE A 66 -7.42 -0.48 4.11
C PHE A 66 -7.88 -1.91 3.82
N THR A 67 -7.07 -2.92 4.17
CA THR A 67 -7.39 -4.31 3.85
C THR A 67 -6.91 -5.27 4.94
N ALA A 68 -7.39 -6.50 4.88
CA ALA A 68 -6.97 -7.55 5.78
C ALA A 68 -5.58 -8.08 5.38
N PHE A 69 -4.74 -8.33 6.38
CA PHE A 69 -3.45 -8.98 6.17
C PHE A 69 -3.23 -10.08 7.20
N SER A 70 -2.59 -11.16 6.77
CA SER A 70 -1.90 -12.03 7.71
C SER A 70 -0.62 -11.37 8.22
N ARG A 71 -0.13 -11.79 9.39
CA ARG A 71 1.17 -11.33 9.91
C ARG A 71 2.28 -11.49 8.86
N ASN A 72 2.37 -12.66 8.23
CA ASN A 72 3.41 -12.95 7.24
C ASN A 72 3.20 -12.17 5.94
N GLY A 73 1.95 -11.97 5.53
CA GLY A 73 1.58 -11.16 4.37
C GLY A 73 1.97 -9.70 4.57
N LEU A 74 1.71 -9.14 5.76
CA LEU A 74 2.07 -7.77 6.09
C LEU A 74 3.59 -7.59 6.14
N ILE A 75 4.32 -8.51 6.78
CA ILE A 75 5.79 -8.49 6.76
C ILE A 75 6.31 -8.50 5.33
N ARG A 76 5.78 -9.40 4.48
CA ARG A 76 6.11 -9.47 3.05
C ARG A 76 5.84 -8.17 2.31
N GLN A 77 4.70 -7.53 2.58
CA GLN A 77 4.36 -6.25 1.96
C GLN A 77 5.41 -5.19 2.31
N LEU A 78 5.78 -5.09 3.59
CA LEU A 78 6.74 -4.10 4.07
C LEU A 78 8.17 -4.34 3.55
N PHE A 79 8.65 -5.59 3.47
CA PHE A 79 10.02 -5.85 3.00
C PHE A 79 10.14 -5.98 1.48
N SER A 80 9.03 -6.20 0.77
CA SER A 80 9.06 -6.34 -0.69
C SER A 80 9.53 -5.05 -1.35
N SER A 81 10.40 -5.17 -2.36
CA SER A 81 10.83 -4.03 -3.18
C SER A 81 9.68 -3.42 -4.01
N ALA A 82 8.58 -4.16 -4.21
CA ALA A 82 7.36 -3.65 -4.83
C ALA A 82 6.36 -3.05 -3.82
N GLY A 83 6.65 -3.17 -2.52
CA GLY A 83 5.92 -2.54 -1.43
C GLY A 83 6.71 -1.37 -0.87
N ASP A 84 7.11 -1.44 0.41
CA ASP A 84 7.87 -0.37 1.07
C ASP A 84 9.39 -0.55 1.00
N GLY A 85 9.88 -1.78 0.77
CA GLY A 85 11.31 -2.06 0.65
C GLY A 85 12.12 -1.95 1.95
N PHE A 86 11.49 -2.11 3.12
CA PHE A 86 12.20 -2.12 4.40
C PHE A 86 13.11 -3.36 4.53
N PRO A 87 14.19 -3.29 5.33
CA PRO A 87 14.91 -4.49 5.77
C PRO A 87 13.95 -5.49 6.42
N LYS A 88 14.15 -6.79 6.15
CA LYS A 88 13.22 -7.84 6.62
C LYS A 88 13.10 -7.89 8.14
N ASP A 89 14.20 -7.65 8.85
CA ASP A 89 14.26 -7.56 10.31
C ASP A 89 13.47 -6.35 10.82
N VAL A 90 13.62 -5.17 10.20
CA VAL A 90 12.83 -3.97 10.50
C VAL A 90 11.34 -4.21 10.28
N ALA A 91 10.96 -4.78 9.14
CA ALA A 91 9.56 -5.11 8.84
C ALA A 91 8.97 -6.12 9.84
N THR A 92 9.76 -7.13 10.23
CA THR A 92 9.33 -8.12 11.21
C THR A 92 9.14 -7.49 12.59
N GLN A 93 10.12 -6.71 13.05
CA GLN A 93 10.05 -6.01 14.33
C GLN A 93 8.88 -5.02 14.37
N ALA A 94 8.62 -4.31 13.27
CA ALA A 94 7.50 -3.40 13.16
C ALA A 94 6.17 -4.13 13.33
N VAL A 95 5.93 -5.20 12.56
CA VAL A 95 4.68 -5.97 12.65
C VAL A 95 4.52 -6.63 14.02
N ASP A 96 5.60 -7.13 14.61
CA ASP A 96 5.58 -7.79 15.93
C ASP A 96 5.31 -6.82 17.09
N SER A 97 5.61 -5.54 16.89
CA SER A 97 5.32 -4.50 17.88
C SER A 97 3.87 -4.00 17.86
N LEU A 98 3.03 -4.50 16.93
CA LEU A 98 1.63 -4.11 16.82
C LEU A 98 0.74 -5.06 17.63
N SER A 99 -0.25 -4.48 18.31
CA SER A 99 -1.33 -5.23 18.97
C SER A 99 -2.45 -5.50 17.98
N VAL A 100 -2.30 -6.52 17.14
CA VAL A 100 -3.28 -6.91 16.10
C VAL A 100 -3.91 -8.25 16.45
N ASP A 101 -5.24 -8.32 16.40
CA ASP A 101 -5.94 -9.60 16.41
C ASP A 101 -5.87 -10.24 15.02
N TRP A 102 -4.91 -11.15 14.86
CA TRP A 102 -4.70 -11.87 13.61
C TRP A 102 -5.83 -12.85 13.25
N ASN A 103 -6.62 -13.30 14.23
CA ASN A 103 -7.81 -14.10 13.95
C ASN A 103 -8.90 -13.20 13.36
N ALA A 104 -9.10 -12.00 13.91
CA ALA A 104 -10.02 -11.02 13.34
C ALA A 104 -9.61 -10.61 11.90
N GLN A 105 -8.31 -10.45 11.65
CA GLN A 105 -7.80 -10.23 10.28
C GLN A 105 -8.11 -11.42 9.34
N ALA A 106 -8.01 -12.66 9.83
CA ALA A 106 -8.36 -13.84 9.03
C ALA A 106 -9.85 -13.90 8.70
N VAL A 107 -10.74 -13.51 9.62
CA VAL A 107 -12.18 -13.40 9.36
C VAL A 107 -12.45 -12.34 8.29
N LYS A 108 -11.89 -11.13 8.46
CA LYS A 108 -12.03 -10.04 7.48
C LYS A 108 -11.53 -10.46 6.10
N SER A 109 -10.39 -11.16 6.02
CA SER A 109 -9.88 -11.66 4.74
C SER A 109 -10.80 -12.72 4.12
N ALA A 110 -11.32 -13.64 4.94
CA ALA A 110 -12.26 -14.67 4.49
C ALA A 110 -13.54 -14.06 3.90
N GLU A 111 -14.11 -13.06 4.56
CA GLU A 111 -15.27 -12.30 4.07
C GLU A 111 -14.96 -11.54 2.78
N ASN A 112 -13.80 -10.90 2.70
CA ASN A 112 -13.36 -10.22 1.49
C ASN A 112 -13.24 -11.18 0.29
N TYR A 113 -12.69 -12.38 0.47
CA TYR A 113 -12.68 -13.37 -0.63
C TYR A 113 -14.09 -13.73 -1.08
N LEU A 114 -14.98 -13.97 -0.12
CA LEU A 114 -16.35 -14.37 -0.39
C LEU A 114 -17.19 -13.25 -1.02
N SER A 115 -16.82 -11.98 -0.87
CA SER A 115 -17.51 -10.88 -1.55
C SER A 115 -17.24 -10.83 -3.06
N PHE A 116 -16.12 -11.41 -3.53
CA PHE A 116 -15.75 -11.41 -4.95
C PHE A 116 -15.89 -12.77 -5.62
N THR A 117 -15.79 -13.86 -4.88
CA THR A 117 -15.82 -15.23 -5.43
C THR A 117 -16.31 -16.23 -4.40
N SER A 118 -17.09 -17.21 -4.85
CA SER A 118 -17.52 -18.32 -3.99
C SER A 118 -16.38 -19.30 -3.73
N PHE A 119 -16.25 -19.75 -2.47
CA PHE A 119 -15.30 -20.80 -2.08
C PHE A 119 -16.01 -21.92 -1.32
N SER A 120 -15.50 -23.15 -1.45
CA SER A 120 -15.80 -24.21 -0.50
C SER A 120 -15.07 -23.94 0.83
N CYS A 121 -15.55 -24.50 1.95
CA CYS A 121 -14.89 -24.35 3.25
C CYS A 121 -13.40 -24.74 3.21
N SER A 122 -13.06 -25.87 2.57
CA SER A 122 -11.67 -26.32 2.45
C SER A 122 -10.85 -25.42 1.53
N GLY A 123 -11.44 -24.98 0.41
CA GLY A 123 -10.80 -24.05 -0.52
C GLY A 123 -10.46 -22.71 0.13
N LEU A 124 -11.39 -22.14 0.90
CA LEU A 124 -11.16 -20.88 1.62
C LEU A 124 -10.05 -21.02 2.66
N LYS A 125 -10.05 -22.11 3.46
CA LYS A 125 -8.96 -22.39 4.41
C LYS A 125 -7.60 -22.51 3.72
N GLN A 126 -7.56 -23.14 2.54
CA GLN A 126 -6.33 -23.25 1.76
C GLN A 126 -5.91 -21.89 1.19
N GLN A 127 -6.83 -21.08 0.69
CA GLN A 127 -6.54 -19.75 0.17
C GLN A 127 -5.92 -18.84 1.25
N LEU A 128 -6.54 -18.79 2.42
CA LEU A 128 -6.08 -17.99 3.55
C LEU A 128 -4.70 -18.45 4.06
N SER A 129 -4.42 -19.76 4.08
CA SER A 129 -3.14 -20.29 4.59
C SER A 129 -2.03 -20.40 3.56
N SER A 130 -2.35 -20.30 2.27
CA SER A 130 -1.38 -20.42 1.18
C SER A 130 -0.40 -19.26 1.19
N SER A 131 0.89 -19.54 0.94
CA SER A 131 1.92 -18.52 0.76
C SER A 131 1.71 -17.68 -0.51
N ALA A 132 1.03 -18.24 -1.51
CA ALA A 132 0.62 -17.52 -2.72
C ALA A 132 -0.70 -16.73 -2.53
N GLY A 133 -1.43 -17.01 -1.45
CA GLY A 133 -2.58 -16.24 -1.01
C GLY A 133 -2.18 -15.31 0.14
N ASP A 134 -2.85 -15.43 1.28
CA ASP A 134 -2.64 -14.49 2.39
C ASP A 134 -1.51 -14.89 3.33
N GLY A 135 -1.22 -16.18 3.49
CA GLY A 135 -0.17 -16.69 4.36
C GLY A 135 -0.49 -16.67 5.87
N PHE A 136 -1.77 -16.75 6.23
CA PHE A 136 -2.19 -17.01 7.62
C PHE A 136 -1.68 -18.36 8.12
N THR A 137 -1.53 -18.50 9.45
CA THR A 137 -1.33 -19.84 10.02
C THR A 137 -2.54 -20.71 9.73
N LYS A 138 -2.35 -22.04 9.68
CA LYS A 138 -3.46 -22.98 9.47
C LYS A 138 -4.58 -22.80 10.49
N ALA A 139 -4.24 -22.50 11.75
CA ALA A 139 -5.21 -22.24 12.81
C ALA A 139 -6.02 -20.95 12.55
N GLN A 140 -5.36 -19.84 12.20
CA GLN A 140 -6.03 -18.59 11.84
C GLN A 140 -6.90 -18.74 10.60
N ALA A 141 -6.42 -19.45 9.57
CA ALA A 141 -7.20 -19.72 8.36
C ALA A 141 -8.44 -20.56 8.67
N ALA A 142 -8.30 -21.60 9.50
CA ALA A 142 -9.42 -22.42 9.95
C ALA A 142 -10.44 -21.60 10.76
N TYR A 143 -9.96 -20.76 11.68
CA TYR A 143 -10.80 -19.86 12.45
C TYR A 143 -11.54 -18.88 11.54
N GLY A 144 -10.81 -18.14 10.69
CA GLY A 144 -11.36 -17.14 9.78
C GLY A 144 -12.43 -17.71 8.86
N ALA A 145 -12.13 -18.79 8.15
CA ALA A 145 -13.09 -19.46 7.28
C ALA A 145 -14.31 -19.98 8.05
N GLY A 146 -14.10 -20.54 9.25
CA GLY A 146 -15.16 -21.04 10.13
C GLY A 146 -16.18 -19.99 10.56
N GLN A 147 -15.80 -18.70 10.58
CA GLN A 147 -16.72 -17.62 10.91
C GLN A 147 -17.58 -17.16 9.72
N THR A 148 -17.34 -17.66 8.51
CA THR A 148 -18.07 -17.26 7.30
C THR A 148 -19.15 -18.25 6.89
N ALA A 149 -19.98 -17.90 5.91
CA ALA A 149 -21.01 -18.80 5.37
C ALA A 149 -20.42 -19.99 4.60
N ALA A 150 -19.16 -19.92 4.16
CA ALA A 150 -18.54 -21.02 3.40
C ALA A 150 -18.32 -22.30 4.23
N CYS A 151 -18.31 -22.19 5.57
CA CYS A 151 -18.04 -23.27 6.51
C CYS A 151 -19.19 -23.52 7.52
N LYS A 152 -20.32 -22.83 7.36
CA LYS A 152 -21.54 -23.07 8.15
C LYS A 152 -22.49 -23.95 7.36
#